data_AF-A0A831V353-F1
#
_entry.id   AF-A0A831V353-F1
#
_cell.length_a   1.000
_cell.length_b   1.000
_cell.length_c   1.000
_cell.angle_alpha   90.00
_cell.angle_beta   90.00
_cell.angle_gamma   90.00
#
_symmetry.space_group_name_H-M   'P 1'
#
loop_
_entity.id
_entity.type
_entity.pdbx_description
1 polymer ?
#
loop_
_entity_poly.entity_id
_entity_poly.type
_entity_poly.pdbx_seq_one_letter_code
_entity_poly.pdbx_strand_id
1 'polypeptide(L)'
;MTPTAEPRAKPSALHWLVGGAAVFILLAGLQTVSHIVTPFLLAAFLAIISAPPLAWMQRRGVPGIVSILLLFLLVGLAFFLLFLALQGAVESLATQAPAYQAKLAGWLDQIRSLLAARGAPPGLLPDRIPLPQTSTITGTATEIATGLGQFTASTLLVLLAFMFLLLEERTLAEKLEAAFPGRRRARVRTRRFLRSVYRYLLIKTGASVLTGLLVGAGLSALGIDFAILWGIVAGLLNFIPTIGSFIAAIPALLVTVVSGTPLDLLLVGSLY
;
A
#
# COMPACT_ATOMS: atom_id res chain seq x y z
N MET A 1 14.27 54.42 -36.95
CA MET A 1 13.17 53.46 -37.23
C MET A 1 13.08 52.50 -36.07
N THR A 2 12.06 52.65 -35.22
CA THR A 2 11.78 51.77 -34.08
C THR A 2 10.96 50.56 -34.57
N PRO A 3 11.27 49.31 -34.16
CA PRO A 3 10.46 48.16 -34.53
C PRO A 3 9.14 48.21 -33.76
N THR A 4 8.02 48.25 -34.49
CA THR A 4 6.66 48.12 -33.93
C THR A 4 6.44 46.70 -33.44
N ALA A 5 6.14 46.54 -32.15
CA ALA A 5 5.80 45.24 -31.57
C ALA A 5 4.42 44.77 -32.05
N GLU A 6 4.36 43.60 -32.68
CA GLU A 6 3.10 42.97 -33.09
C GLU A 6 2.24 42.55 -31.88
N PRO A 7 0.91 42.71 -31.95
CA PRO A 7 0.01 42.30 -30.87
C PRO A 7 -0.06 40.77 -30.77
N ARG A 8 0.28 40.23 -29.59
CA ARG A 8 0.12 38.80 -29.28
C ARG A 8 -1.35 38.40 -29.41
N ALA A 9 -1.67 37.53 -30.36
CA ALA A 9 -3.00 36.97 -30.55
C ALA A 9 -3.48 36.28 -29.26
N LYS A 10 -4.66 36.68 -28.77
CA LYS A 10 -5.30 36.06 -27.60
C LYS A 10 -5.73 34.63 -27.96
N PRO A 11 -5.48 33.62 -27.10
CA PRO A 11 -5.89 32.25 -27.39
C PRO A 11 -7.43 32.19 -27.54
N SER A 12 -7.89 31.80 -28.72
CA SER A 12 -9.31 31.65 -29.03
C SER A 12 -9.94 30.50 -28.23
N ALA A 13 -11.25 30.58 -27.98
CA ALA A 13 -12.01 29.53 -27.29
C ALA A 13 -11.85 28.13 -27.93
N LEU A 14 -11.53 28.07 -29.22
CA LEU A 14 -11.23 26.84 -29.94
C LEU A 14 -9.99 26.11 -29.38
N HIS A 15 -8.93 26.83 -29.01
CA HIS A 15 -7.73 26.18 -28.43
C HIS A 15 -8.03 25.57 -27.05
N TRP A 16 -8.91 26.20 -26.28
CA TRP A 16 -9.37 25.66 -25.00
C TRP A 16 -10.26 24.42 -25.19
N LEU A 17 -11.16 24.43 -26.18
CA LEU A 17 -11.99 23.28 -26.52
C LEU A 17 -11.16 22.11 -27.05
N VAL A 18 -10.22 22.37 -27.96
CA VAL A 18 -9.31 21.33 -28.49
C VAL A 18 -8.40 20.79 -27.40
N GLY A 19 -7.85 21.67 -26.54
CA GLY A 19 -7.07 21.25 -25.38
C GLY A 19 -7.87 20.38 -24.42
N GLY A 20 -9.11 20.78 -24.12
CA GLY A 20 -10.03 20.00 -23.28
C GLY A 20 -10.37 18.64 -23.88
N ALA A 21 -10.69 18.59 -25.18
CA ALA A 21 -10.97 17.34 -25.88
C ALA A 21 -9.73 16.41 -25.91
N ALA A 22 -8.53 16.95 -26.14
CA ALA A 22 -7.30 16.17 -26.12
C ALA A 22 -7.02 15.58 -24.74
N VAL A 23 -7.20 16.36 -23.66
CA VAL A 23 -7.07 15.85 -22.29
C VAL A 23 -8.12 14.78 -21.99
N PHE A 24 -9.38 14.99 -22.40
CA PHE A 24 -10.44 14.01 -22.19
C PHE A 24 -10.15 12.68 -22.92
N ILE A 25 -9.72 12.73 -24.19
CA ILE A 25 -9.34 11.54 -24.96
C ILE A 25 -8.15 10.84 -24.32
N LEU A 26 -7.14 11.59 -23.85
CA LEU A 26 -6.01 11.04 -23.11
C LEU A 26 -6.45 10.32 -21.83
N LEU A 27 -7.33 10.94 -21.03
CA LEU A 27 -7.82 10.36 -19.78
C LEU A 27 -8.71 9.12 -20.04
N ALA A 28 -9.58 9.18 -21.05
CA ALA A 28 -10.43 8.04 -21.44
C ALA A 28 -9.60 6.87 -22.00
N GLY A 29 -8.59 7.17 -22.83
CA GLY A 29 -7.63 6.17 -23.29
C GLY A 29 -6.84 5.56 -22.14
N LEU A 30 -6.37 6.39 -21.20
CA LEU A 30 -5.66 5.92 -20.02
C LEU A 30 -6.53 5.05 -19.11
N GLN A 31 -7.81 5.39 -18.93
CA GLN A 31 -8.77 4.57 -18.18
C GLN A 31 -8.99 3.21 -18.86
N THR A 32 -9.08 3.17 -20.19
CA THR A 32 -9.26 1.94 -20.96
C THR A 32 -8.05 1.00 -20.84
N VAL A 33 -6.83 1.57 -20.88
CA VAL A 33 -5.57 0.80 -20.78
C VAL A 33 -5.07 0.69 -19.33
N SER A 34 -5.87 1.12 -18.35
CA SER A 34 -5.49 1.15 -16.93
C SER A 34 -5.04 -0.20 -16.38
N HIS A 35 -5.55 -1.31 -16.92
CA HIS A 35 -5.16 -2.67 -16.56
C HIS A 35 -3.69 -2.99 -16.90
N ILE A 36 -3.07 -2.30 -17.85
CA ILE A 36 -1.63 -2.41 -18.18
C ILE A 36 -0.84 -1.32 -17.45
N VAL A 37 -1.38 -0.10 -17.43
CA VAL A 37 -0.70 1.06 -16.85
C VAL A 37 -0.51 0.90 -15.34
N THR A 38 -1.52 0.38 -14.63
CA THR A 38 -1.49 0.27 -13.16
C THR A 38 -0.37 -0.66 -12.68
N PRO A 39 -0.23 -1.91 -13.20
CA PRO A 39 0.92 -2.76 -12.88
C PRO A 39 2.27 -2.10 -13.16
N PHE A 40 2.36 -1.35 -14.26
CA PHE A 40 3.60 -0.69 -14.67
C PHE A 40 3.98 0.48 -13.74
N LEU A 41 2.99 1.25 -13.28
CA LEU A 41 3.19 2.30 -12.28
C LEU A 41 3.63 1.71 -10.93
N LEU A 42 3.02 0.60 -10.51
CA LEU A 42 3.40 -0.08 -9.27
C LEU A 42 4.81 -0.68 -9.37
N ALA A 43 5.15 -1.27 -10.51
CA ALA A 43 6.49 -1.76 -10.80
C ALA A 43 7.53 -0.63 -10.80
N ALA A 44 7.21 0.53 -11.39
CA ALA A 44 8.08 1.71 -11.36
C ALA A 44 8.28 2.23 -9.94
N PHE A 45 7.22 2.24 -9.12
CA PHE A 45 7.31 2.59 -7.71
C PHE A 45 8.23 1.63 -6.94
N LEU A 46 8.07 0.31 -7.12
CA LEU A 46 8.95 -0.70 -6.54
C LEU A 46 10.40 -0.57 -7.02
N ALA A 47 10.62 -0.28 -8.31
CA ALA A 47 11.95 -0.06 -8.89
C ALA A 47 12.65 1.13 -8.24
N ILE A 48 11.93 2.25 -8.03
CA ILE A 48 12.48 3.43 -7.38
C ILE A 48 12.81 3.15 -5.90
N ILE A 49 11.96 2.42 -5.19
CA ILE A 49 12.22 1.99 -3.81
C ILE A 49 13.42 1.02 -3.73
N SER A 50 13.62 0.21 -4.77
CA SER A 50 14.70 -0.79 -4.84
C SER A 50 16.03 -0.20 -5.35
N ALA A 51 16.05 1.02 -5.87
CA ALA A 51 17.25 1.68 -6.35
C ALA A 51 18.34 1.90 -5.27
N PRO A 52 18.04 2.37 -4.03
CA PRO A 52 19.03 2.45 -2.97
C PRO A 52 19.71 1.12 -2.62
N PRO A 53 18.98 0.02 -2.34
CA PRO A 53 19.62 -1.27 -2.07
C PRO A 53 20.36 -1.81 -3.30
N LEU A 54 19.84 -1.63 -4.52
CA LEU A 54 20.53 -2.01 -5.75
C LEU A 54 21.89 -1.31 -5.88
N ALA A 55 21.93 0.01 -5.70
CA ALA A 55 23.16 0.79 -5.76
C ALA A 55 24.14 0.41 -4.64
N TRP A 56 23.64 0.10 -3.45
CA TRP A 56 24.47 -0.36 -2.33
C TRP A 56 25.13 -1.72 -2.61
N MET A 57 24.40 -2.67 -3.19
CA MET A 57 24.93 -3.99 -3.57
C MET A 57 26.00 -3.86 -4.65
N GLN A 58 25.74 -3.06 -5.68
CA GLN A 58 26.70 -2.81 -6.76
C GLN A 58 27.97 -2.10 -6.25
N ARG A 59 27.85 -1.15 -5.31
CA ARG A 59 29.01 -0.50 -4.67
C ARG A 59 29.86 -1.45 -3.84
N ARG A 60 29.28 -2.53 -3.32
CA ARG A 60 30.00 -3.60 -2.63
C ARG A 60 30.63 -4.64 -3.57
N GLY A 61 30.58 -4.41 -4.88
CA GLY A 61 31.20 -5.26 -5.89
C GLY A 61 30.30 -6.40 -6.38
N VAL A 62 29.01 -6.45 -6.01
CA VAL A 62 28.08 -7.45 -6.55
C VAL A 62 27.80 -7.14 -8.03
N PRO A 63 27.97 -8.12 -8.95
CA PRO A 63 27.64 -7.93 -10.36
C PRO A 63 26.18 -7.47 -10.53
N GLY A 64 25.92 -6.57 -11.48
CA GLY A 64 24.59 -5.95 -11.58
C GLY A 64 23.46 -6.94 -11.81
N ILE A 65 23.67 -7.97 -12.64
CA ILE A 65 22.68 -9.04 -12.88
C ILE A 65 22.36 -9.78 -11.58
N VAL A 66 23.37 -10.11 -10.78
CA VAL A 66 23.20 -10.78 -9.48
C VAL A 66 22.42 -9.89 -8.51
N SER A 67 22.71 -8.59 -8.48
CA SER A 67 21.98 -7.64 -7.64
C SER A 67 20.50 -7.53 -8.02
N ILE A 68 20.19 -7.49 -9.32
CA ILE A 68 18.83 -7.47 -9.85
C ILE A 68 18.10 -8.77 -9.50
N LEU A 69 18.74 -9.93 -9.71
CA LEU A 69 18.16 -11.23 -9.40
C LEU A 69 17.83 -11.37 -7.91
N LEU A 70 18.76 -10.95 -7.04
CA LEU A 70 18.56 -10.98 -5.59
C LEU A 70 17.41 -10.07 -5.15
N LEU A 71 17.31 -8.86 -5.71
CA LEU A 71 16.18 -7.96 -5.42
C LEU A 71 14.86 -8.49 -5.94
N PHE A 72 14.85 -9.05 -7.16
CA PHE A 72 13.67 -9.69 -7.72
C PHE A 72 13.19 -10.83 -6.84
N LEU A 73 14.10 -11.69 -6.38
CA LEU A 73 13.78 -12.80 -5.48
C LEU A 73 13.30 -12.30 -4.12
N LEU A 74 13.94 -11.28 -3.55
CA LEU A 74 13.55 -10.69 -2.27
C LEU A 74 12.13 -10.10 -2.33
N VAL A 75 11.85 -9.29 -3.35
CA VAL A 75 10.53 -8.68 -3.54
C VAL A 75 9.50 -9.75 -3.85
N GLY A 76 9.78 -10.69 -4.75
CA GLY A 76 8.90 -11.81 -5.05
C GLY A 76 8.56 -12.66 -3.82
N LEU A 77 9.56 -12.96 -2.98
CA LEU A 77 9.36 -13.66 -1.71
C LEU A 77 8.49 -12.83 -0.75
N ALA A 78 8.71 -11.52 -0.65
CA ALA A 78 7.89 -10.65 0.18
C ALA A 78 6.41 -10.64 -0.27
N PHE A 79 6.14 -10.55 -1.57
CA PHE A 79 4.79 -10.66 -2.13
C PHE A 79 4.18 -12.03 -1.85
N PHE A 80 4.96 -13.11 -2.01
CA PHE A 80 4.51 -14.48 -1.75
C PHE A 80 4.14 -14.70 -0.27
N LEU A 81 4.99 -14.26 0.66
CA LEU A 81 4.72 -14.35 2.10
C LEU A 81 3.52 -13.49 2.50
N LEU A 82 3.40 -12.29 1.93
CA LEU A 82 2.24 -11.42 2.16
C LEU A 82 0.94 -12.09 1.67
N PHE A 83 0.97 -12.72 0.49
CA PHE A 83 -0.16 -13.46 -0.06
C PHE A 83 -0.57 -14.62 0.86
N LEU A 84 0.39 -15.45 1.28
CA LEU A 84 0.13 -16.59 2.16
C LEU A 84 -0.48 -16.14 3.50
N ALA A 85 0.05 -15.06 4.08
CA ALA A 85 -0.45 -14.51 5.32
C ALA A 85 -1.85 -13.90 5.18
N LEU A 86 -2.12 -13.17 4.09
CA LEU A 86 -3.45 -12.64 3.78
C LEU A 86 -4.47 -13.76 3.59
N GLN A 87 -4.11 -14.82 2.85
CA GLN A 87 -4.98 -15.98 2.66
C GLN A 87 -5.32 -16.64 4.00
N GLY A 88 -4.31 -16.87 4.85
CA GLY A 88 -4.53 -17.42 6.18
C GLY A 88 -5.40 -16.54 7.08
N ALA A 89 -5.23 -15.22 7.01
CA ALA A 89 -6.05 -14.27 7.76
C ALA A 89 -7.52 -14.27 7.28
N VAL A 90 -7.76 -14.33 5.97
CA VAL A 90 -9.11 -14.40 5.38
C VAL A 90 -9.79 -15.72 5.71
N GLU A 91 -9.06 -16.82 5.64
CA GLU A 91 -9.57 -18.15 6.02
C GLU A 91 -9.91 -18.21 7.51
N SER A 92 -9.04 -17.68 8.37
CA SER A 92 -9.30 -17.54 9.81
C SER A 92 -10.55 -16.70 10.06
N LEU A 93 -10.72 -15.58 9.36
CA LEU A 93 -11.92 -14.75 9.46
C LEU A 93 -13.20 -15.52 9.06
N ALA A 94 -13.17 -16.26 7.95
CA ALA A 94 -14.31 -17.02 7.47
C ALA A 94 -14.71 -18.15 8.43
N THR A 95 -13.73 -18.91 8.92
CA THR A 95 -13.96 -20.10 9.75
C THR A 95 -14.27 -19.75 11.20
N GLN A 96 -13.65 -18.69 11.73
CA GLN A 96 -13.82 -18.28 13.12
C GLN A 96 -14.88 -17.18 13.31
N ALA A 97 -15.60 -16.78 12.25
CA ALA A 97 -16.67 -15.77 12.32
C ALA A 97 -17.65 -15.97 13.52
N PRO A 98 -18.16 -17.19 13.81
CA PRO A 98 -19.01 -17.41 14.98
C PRO A 98 -18.29 -17.17 16.32
N ALA A 99 -17.00 -17.48 16.40
CA ALA A 99 -16.20 -17.27 17.60
C ALA A 99 -15.95 -15.77 17.86
N TYR A 100 -15.70 -14.96 16.81
CA TYR A 100 -15.64 -13.51 16.92
C TYR A 100 -16.94 -12.93 17.51
N GLN A 101 -18.09 -13.38 17.01
CA GLN A 101 -19.40 -12.93 17.50
C GLN A 101 -19.64 -13.33 18.96
N ALA A 102 -19.36 -14.59 19.31
CA ALA A 102 -19.56 -15.11 20.67
C ALA A 102 -18.68 -14.38 21.69
N LYS A 103 -17.42 -14.08 21.33
CA LYS A 103 -16.51 -13.38 22.22
C LYS A 103 -16.88 -11.90 22.42
N LEU A 104 -17.34 -11.22 21.37
CA LEU A 104 -17.90 -9.86 21.49
C LEU A 104 -19.13 -9.83 22.40
N ALA A 105 -20.04 -10.79 22.25
CA ALA A 105 -21.20 -10.91 23.12
C ALA A 105 -20.78 -11.13 24.59
N GLY A 106 -19.83 -12.05 24.82
CA GLY A 106 -19.31 -12.33 26.16
C GLY A 106 -18.61 -11.13 26.83
N TRP A 107 -17.83 -10.35 26.08
CA TRP A 107 -17.24 -9.12 26.61
C TRP A 107 -18.27 -8.09 27.01
N LEU A 108 -19.33 -7.97 26.21
CA LEU A 108 -20.39 -7.03 26.50
C LEU A 108 -21.17 -7.44 27.75
N ASP A 109 -21.41 -8.74 27.93
CA ASP A 109 -22.01 -9.27 29.17
C ASP A 109 -21.09 -9.07 30.39
N GLN A 110 -19.77 -9.23 30.24
CA GLN A 110 -18.80 -8.93 31.29
C GLN A 110 -18.84 -7.43 31.67
N ILE A 111 -18.80 -6.53 30.68
CA ILE A 111 -18.89 -5.08 30.92
C ILE A 111 -20.20 -4.73 31.61
N ARG A 112 -21.34 -5.31 31.17
CA ARG A 112 -22.64 -5.12 31.83
C ARG A 112 -22.61 -5.58 33.27
N SER A 113 -22.07 -6.77 33.55
CA SER A 113 -22.01 -7.29 34.92
C SER A 113 -21.17 -6.39 35.84
N LEU A 114 -20.08 -5.82 35.33
CA LEU A 114 -19.24 -4.85 36.05
C LEU A 114 -19.94 -3.51 36.28
N LEU A 115 -20.72 -3.04 35.29
CA LEU A 115 -21.52 -1.82 35.41
C LEU A 115 -22.67 -2.00 36.41
N ALA A 116 -23.38 -3.13 36.32
CA ALA A 116 -24.46 -3.50 37.24
C ALA A 116 -23.93 -3.62 38.67
N ALA A 117 -22.76 -4.24 38.87
CA ALA A 117 -22.09 -4.31 40.17
C ALA A 117 -21.72 -2.93 40.76
N ARG A 118 -21.58 -1.90 39.91
CA ARG A 118 -21.34 -0.50 40.32
C ARG A 118 -22.62 0.35 40.41
N GLY A 119 -23.80 -0.26 40.33
CA GLY A 119 -25.09 0.42 40.48
C GLY A 119 -25.55 1.20 39.23
N ALA A 120 -25.00 0.88 38.06
CA ALA A 120 -25.41 1.52 36.81
C ALA A 120 -26.84 1.07 36.41
N PRO A 121 -27.69 1.98 35.88
CA PRO A 121 -29.06 1.65 35.50
C PRO A 121 -29.11 0.60 34.37
N PRO A 122 -30.07 -0.34 34.44
CA PRO A 122 -30.31 -1.29 33.36
C PRO A 122 -30.76 -0.53 32.11
N GLY A 123 -30.07 -0.74 30.98
CA GLY A 123 -30.37 -0.08 29.70
C GLY A 123 -29.33 0.93 29.20
N LEU A 124 -28.23 1.17 29.94
CA LEU A 124 -27.10 1.98 29.44
C LEU A 124 -26.40 1.36 28.22
N LEU A 125 -26.47 0.03 28.09
CA LEU A 125 -25.94 -0.71 26.95
C LEU A 125 -27.09 -1.50 26.29
N PRO A 126 -27.17 -1.53 24.95
CA PRO A 126 -28.22 -2.24 24.22
C PRO A 126 -28.13 -3.75 24.48
N ASP A 127 -29.26 -4.46 24.61
CA ASP A 127 -29.36 -5.89 24.97
C ASP A 127 -28.63 -6.84 24.01
N ARG A 128 -28.47 -6.44 22.75
CA ARG A 128 -27.61 -7.13 21.77
C ARG A 128 -26.94 -6.09 20.88
N ILE A 129 -25.68 -6.31 20.53
CA ILE A 129 -25.08 -5.61 19.40
C ILE A 129 -25.69 -6.21 18.13
N PRO A 130 -26.16 -5.40 17.16
CA PRO A 130 -26.50 -5.89 15.83
C PRO A 130 -25.21 -6.33 15.13
N LEU A 131 -24.80 -7.57 15.38
CA LEU A 131 -23.66 -8.19 14.71
C LEU A 131 -24.09 -8.67 13.31
N PRO A 132 -23.24 -8.52 12.29
CA PRO A 132 -23.51 -9.08 10.96
C PRO A 132 -23.76 -10.58 11.05
N GLN A 133 -24.67 -11.10 10.22
CA GLN A 133 -24.90 -12.54 10.16
C GLN A 133 -23.62 -13.26 9.68
N THR A 134 -23.42 -14.50 10.13
CA THR A 134 -22.23 -15.30 9.75
C THR A 134 -22.11 -15.44 8.24
N SER A 135 -23.24 -15.58 7.52
CA SER A 135 -23.30 -15.62 6.06
C SER A 135 -22.75 -14.37 5.39
N THR A 136 -22.98 -13.18 5.96
CA THR A 136 -22.42 -11.91 5.47
C THR A 136 -20.90 -11.90 5.65
N ILE A 137 -20.40 -12.32 6.82
CA ILE A 137 -18.96 -12.35 7.12
C ILE A 137 -18.24 -13.34 6.20
N THR A 138 -18.79 -14.56 6.03
CA THR A 138 -18.22 -15.57 5.13
C THR A 138 -18.31 -15.13 3.66
N GLY A 139 -19.37 -14.42 3.27
CA GLY A 139 -19.52 -13.83 1.94
C GLY A 139 -18.42 -12.81 1.66
N THR A 140 -18.23 -11.84 2.56
CA THR A 140 -17.16 -10.84 2.44
C THR A 140 -15.78 -11.49 2.45
N ALA A 141 -15.53 -12.50 3.29
CA ALA A 141 -14.27 -13.23 3.28
C ALA A 141 -14.03 -13.94 1.93
N THR A 142 -15.06 -14.51 1.32
CA THR A 142 -14.99 -15.13 -0.02
C THR A 142 -14.71 -14.08 -1.11
N GLU A 143 -15.33 -12.91 -1.03
CA GLU A 143 -15.04 -11.79 -1.95
C GLU A 143 -13.59 -11.30 -1.81
N ILE A 144 -13.08 -11.17 -0.58
CA ILE A 144 -11.67 -10.83 -0.36
C ILE A 144 -10.77 -11.93 -0.93
N ALA A 145 -11.07 -13.21 -0.68
CA ALA A 145 -10.28 -14.33 -1.19
C ALA A 145 -10.24 -14.36 -2.73
N THR A 146 -11.37 -14.13 -3.40
CA THR A 146 -11.42 -14.03 -4.87
C THR A 146 -10.64 -12.82 -5.38
N GLY A 147 -10.73 -11.68 -4.69
CA GLY A 147 -9.91 -10.49 -4.97
C GLY A 147 -8.40 -10.75 -4.83
N LEU A 148 -7.97 -11.50 -3.82
CA LEU A 148 -6.57 -11.93 -3.65
C LEU A 148 -6.11 -12.85 -4.78
N GLY A 149 -6.99 -13.73 -5.27
CA GLY A 149 -6.74 -14.55 -6.46
C GLY A 149 -6.47 -13.70 -7.70
N GLN A 150 -7.31 -12.68 -7.95
CA GLN A 150 -7.12 -11.75 -9.06
C GLN A 150 -5.85 -10.89 -8.89
N PHE A 151 -5.55 -10.46 -7.66
CA PHE A 151 -4.32 -9.74 -7.33
C PHE A 151 -3.07 -10.57 -7.66
N THR A 152 -3.11 -11.89 -7.50
CA THR A 152 -1.99 -12.78 -7.84
C THR A 152 -1.66 -12.71 -9.34
N ALA A 153 -2.68 -12.74 -10.21
CA ALA A 153 -2.48 -12.61 -11.65
C ALA A 153 -1.87 -11.24 -12.02
N SER A 154 -2.33 -10.16 -11.37
CA SER A 154 -1.74 -8.83 -11.56
C SER A 154 -0.31 -8.73 -10.99
N THR A 155 0.00 -9.42 -9.90
CA THR A 155 1.32 -9.42 -9.27
C THR A 155 2.39 -9.97 -10.20
N LEU A 156 2.07 -11.00 -11.01
CA LEU A 156 3.00 -11.49 -12.02
C LEU A 156 3.38 -10.42 -13.05
N LEU A 157 2.41 -9.63 -13.53
CA LEU A 157 2.68 -8.50 -14.43
C LEU A 157 3.50 -7.41 -13.76
N VAL A 158 3.21 -7.10 -12.49
CA VAL A 158 3.99 -6.14 -11.69
C VAL A 158 5.43 -6.61 -11.55
N LEU A 159 5.65 -7.87 -11.15
CA LEU A 159 6.99 -8.43 -10.97
C LEU A 159 7.75 -8.48 -12.29
N LEU A 160 7.09 -8.87 -13.39
CA LEU A 160 7.70 -8.90 -14.71
C LEU A 160 8.10 -7.49 -15.18
N ALA A 161 7.19 -6.50 -15.07
CA ALA A 161 7.49 -5.11 -15.38
C ALA A 161 8.60 -4.54 -14.49
N PHE A 162 8.62 -4.90 -13.20
CA PHE A 162 9.65 -4.51 -12.24
C PHE A 162 11.01 -5.08 -12.65
N MET A 163 11.07 -6.36 -13.03
CA MET A 163 12.29 -6.99 -13.55
C MET A 163 12.80 -6.27 -14.81
N PHE A 164 11.92 -5.97 -15.76
CA PHE A 164 12.29 -5.22 -16.96
C PHE A 164 12.81 -3.82 -16.64
N LEU A 165 12.17 -3.10 -15.71
CA LEU A 165 12.60 -1.77 -15.29
C LEU A 165 13.98 -1.80 -14.60
N LEU A 166 14.25 -2.81 -13.77
CA LEU A 166 15.56 -2.99 -13.15
C LEU A 166 16.65 -3.37 -14.17
N LEU A 167 16.33 -4.21 -15.16
CA LEU A 167 17.25 -4.56 -16.23
C LEU A 167 17.56 -3.35 -17.12
N GLU A 168 16.54 -2.56 -17.46
CA GLU A 168 16.69 -1.39 -18.32
C GLU A 168 17.37 -0.23 -17.59
N GLU A 169 17.28 -0.10 -16.25
CA GLU A 169 17.97 0.95 -15.48
C GLU A 169 19.46 1.07 -15.85
N ARG A 170 20.13 -0.08 -16.06
CA ARG A 170 21.53 -0.15 -16.47
C ARG A 170 21.81 0.52 -17.82
N THR A 171 20.87 0.44 -18.76
CA THR A 171 21.03 0.96 -20.13
C THR A 171 20.30 2.29 -20.36
N LEU A 172 19.32 2.62 -19.52
CA LEU A 172 18.45 3.78 -19.71
C LEU A 172 19.24 5.09 -19.62
N ALA A 173 20.19 5.19 -18.69
CA ALA A 173 21.03 6.37 -18.53
C ALA A 173 21.92 6.61 -19.77
N GLU A 174 22.48 5.54 -20.33
CA GLU A 174 23.35 5.58 -21.51
C GLU A 174 22.54 5.87 -22.79
N LYS A 175 21.37 5.24 -22.95
CA LYS A 175 20.45 5.50 -24.08
C LYS A 175 19.87 6.91 -24.06
N LEU A 176 19.52 7.44 -22.88
CA LEU A 176 19.09 8.84 -22.72
C LEU A 176 20.23 9.84 -22.98
N GLU A 177 21.49 9.44 -22.79
CA GLU A 177 22.66 10.21 -23.19
C GLU A 177 22.85 10.22 -24.71
N ALA A 178 22.73 9.06 -25.34
CA ALA A 178 22.83 8.91 -26.79
C ALA A 178 21.66 9.57 -27.55
N ALA A 179 20.45 9.56 -27.00
CA ALA A 179 19.24 10.12 -27.65
C ALA A 179 19.12 11.66 -27.55
N PHE A 180 19.80 12.30 -26.59
CA PHE A 180 19.74 13.76 -26.39
C PHE A 180 21.13 14.41 -26.26
N PRO A 181 22.00 14.31 -27.29
CA PRO A 181 23.28 14.99 -27.29
C PRO A 181 23.07 16.52 -27.25
N GLY A 182 23.68 17.21 -26.29
CA GLY A 182 23.78 18.69 -26.28
C GLY A 182 22.84 19.48 -25.35
N ARG A 183 21.83 18.89 -24.69
CA ARG A 183 20.91 19.65 -23.79
C ARG A 183 21.32 19.64 -22.31
N ARG A 184 22.55 20.07 -22.00
CA ARG A 184 23.14 20.10 -20.64
C ARG A 184 22.27 20.80 -19.57
N ARG A 185 21.51 21.85 -19.91
CA ARG A 185 20.71 22.64 -18.95
C ARG A 185 19.38 21.99 -18.53
N ALA A 186 18.72 21.24 -19.42
CA ALA A 186 17.50 20.48 -19.08
C ALA A 186 17.81 19.26 -18.18
N ARG A 187 19.01 18.68 -18.34
CA ARG A 187 19.53 17.59 -17.50
C ARG A 187 19.70 17.96 -16.03
N VAL A 188 20.17 19.18 -15.73
CA VAL A 188 20.45 19.61 -14.34
C VAL A 188 19.16 19.81 -13.53
N ARG A 189 18.10 20.39 -14.14
CA ARG A 189 16.78 20.52 -13.50
C ARG A 189 16.13 19.17 -13.22
N THR A 190 16.17 18.27 -14.21
CA THR A 190 15.61 16.91 -14.09
C THR A 190 16.33 16.11 -13.01
N ARG A 191 17.67 16.17 -12.95
CA ARG A 191 18.45 15.49 -11.89
C ARG A 191 18.15 16.03 -10.49
N ARG A 192 17.89 17.33 -10.34
CA ARG A 192 17.55 17.93 -9.04
C ARG A 192 16.13 17.52 -8.60
N PHE A 193 15.16 17.49 -9.51
CA PHE A 193 13.80 16.99 -9.24
C PHE A 193 13.81 15.51 -8.86
N LEU A 194 14.46 14.66 -9.66
CA LEU A 194 14.59 13.23 -9.38
C LEU A 194 15.26 12.96 -8.02
N ARG A 195 16.26 13.77 -7.64
CA ARG A 195 16.91 13.66 -6.33
C ARG A 195 15.97 14.00 -5.17
N SER A 196 15.09 14.99 -5.34
CA SER A 196 14.08 15.33 -4.34
C SER A 196 13.03 14.23 -4.19
N VAL A 197 12.54 13.68 -5.31
CA VAL A 197 11.60 12.54 -5.32
C VAL A 197 12.23 11.32 -4.64
N TYR A 198 13.47 11.00 -5.00
CA TYR A 198 14.23 9.91 -4.40
C TYR A 198 14.41 10.10 -2.89
N ARG A 199 14.82 11.30 -2.44
CA ARG A 199 14.99 11.59 -1.01
C ARG A 199 13.68 11.49 -0.24
N TYR A 200 12.59 12.00 -0.80
CA TYR A 200 11.26 11.86 -0.21
C TYR A 200 10.85 10.39 -0.08
N LEU A 201 10.98 9.61 -1.15
CA LEU A 201 10.63 8.19 -1.13
C LEU A 201 11.50 7.39 -0.15
N LEU A 202 12.78 7.74 0.00
CA LEU A 202 13.68 7.08 0.94
C LEU A 202 13.31 7.38 2.40
N ILE A 203 13.00 8.64 2.71
CA ILE A 203 12.49 9.04 4.04
C ILE A 203 11.16 8.34 4.30
N LYS A 204 10.24 8.33 3.33
CA LYS A 204 8.93 7.71 3.46
C LYS A 204 9.02 6.19 3.65
N THR A 205 9.88 5.53 2.88
CA THR A 205 10.13 4.09 3.01
C THR A 205 10.72 3.78 4.38
N GLY A 206 11.72 4.54 4.85
CA GLY A 206 12.28 4.36 6.18
C GLY A 206 11.24 4.53 7.29
N ALA A 207 10.41 5.57 7.21
CA ALA A 207 9.31 5.78 8.15
C ALA A 207 8.29 4.63 8.10
N SER A 208 7.89 4.18 6.90
CA SER A 208 6.99 3.05 6.71
C SER A 208 7.53 1.73 7.26
N VAL A 209 8.81 1.43 7.05
CA VAL A 209 9.45 0.24 7.61
C VAL A 209 9.46 0.33 9.13
N LEU A 210 9.81 1.49 9.69
CA LEU A 210 9.78 1.68 11.14
C LEU A 210 8.37 1.51 11.72
N THR A 211 7.35 2.10 11.09
CA THR A 211 5.94 1.91 11.48
C THR A 211 5.57 0.44 11.47
N GLY A 212 5.88 -0.29 10.39
CA GLY A 212 5.55 -1.70 10.29
C GLY A 212 6.27 -2.56 11.34
N LEU A 213 7.52 -2.24 11.65
CA LEU A 213 8.29 -2.92 12.71
C LEU A 213 7.71 -2.63 14.10
N LEU A 214 7.35 -1.38 14.40
CA LEU A 214 6.77 -0.99 15.69
C LEU A 214 5.40 -1.62 15.89
N VAL A 215 4.52 -1.57 14.88
CA VAL A 215 3.20 -2.20 14.92
C VAL A 215 3.36 -3.72 15.03
N GLY A 216 4.18 -4.34 14.18
CA GLY A 216 4.41 -5.79 14.20
C GLY A 216 5.00 -6.28 15.52
N ALA A 217 5.96 -5.55 16.10
CA ALA A 217 6.55 -5.88 17.40
C ALA A 217 5.52 -5.69 18.53
N GLY A 218 4.74 -4.60 18.50
CA GLY A 218 3.68 -4.34 19.47
C GLY A 218 2.62 -5.44 19.47
N LEU A 219 2.10 -5.80 18.28
CA LEU A 219 1.14 -6.88 18.13
C LEU A 219 1.71 -8.24 18.55
N SER A 220 2.99 -8.50 18.24
CA SER A 220 3.65 -9.76 18.63
C SER A 220 3.82 -9.84 20.15
N ALA A 221 4.17 -8.73 20.80
CA ALA A 221 4.29 -8.66 22.26
C ALA A 221 2.94 -8.87 22.97
N LEU A 222 1.84 -8.48 22.32
CA LEU A 222 0.48 -8.73 22.80
C LEU A 222 -0.04 -10.14 22.46
N GLY A 223 0.75 -10.96 21.74
CA GLY A 223 0.34 -12.31 21.34
C GLY A 223 -0.81 -12.33 20.32
N ILE A 224 -0.97 -11.27 19.53
CA ILE A 224 -2.07 -11.14 18.56
C ILE A 224 -1.74 -11.96 17.31
N ASP A 225 -2.74 -12.73 16.84
CA ASP A 225 -2.60 -13.53 15.63
C ASP A 225 -2.26 -12.68 14.41
N PHE A 226 -1.43 -13.21 13.51
CA PHE A 226 -0.99 -12.51 12.30
C PHE A 226 -0.29 -11.15 12.58
N ALA A 227 0.34 -10.96 13.74
CA ALA A 227 1.06 -9.73 14.10
C ALA A 227 2.04 -9.23 13.01
N ILE A 228 2.82 -10.14 12.42
CA ILE A 228 3.78 -9.82 11.35
C ILE A 228 3.06 -9.32 10.09
N LEU A 229 1.95 -9.97 9.70
CA LEU A 229 1.12 -9.54 8.57
C LEU A 229 0.62 -8.11 8.80
N TRP A 230 0.05 -7.84 9.97
CA TRP A 230 -0.51 -6.55 10.30
C TRP A 230 0.54 -5.43 10.38
N GLY A 231 1.75 -5.75 10.85
CA GLY A 231 2.91 -4.86 10.75
C GLY A 231 3.30 -4.55 9.30
N ILE A 232 3.36 -5.56 8.43
CA ILE A 232 3.65 -5.36 6.99
C ILE A 232 2.56 -4.49 6.35
N VAL A 233 1.28 -4.80 6.60
CA VAL A 233 0.13 -4.02 6.08
C VAL A 233 0.19 -2.58 6.59
N ALA A 234 0.49 -2.35 7.88
CA ALA A 234 0.67 -1.01 8.43
C ALA A 234 1.80 -0.24 7.72
N GLY A 235 2.96 -0.86 7.53
CA GLY A 235 4.09 -0.23 6.84
C GLY A 235 3.79 0.09 5.36
N LEU A 236 3.12 -0.83 4.65
CA LEU A 236 2.69 -0.62 3.26
C LEU A 236 1.67 0.50 3.15
N LEU A 237 0.64 0.46 3.98
CA LEU A 237 -0.43 1.44 3.95
C LEU A 237 0.02 2.81 4.45
N ASN A 238 1.06 2.88 5.30
CA ASN A 238 1.66 4.15 5.72
C ASN A 238 2.19 5.00 4.54
N PHE A 239 2.38 4.44 3.34
CA PHE A 239 2.64 5.24 2.14
C PHE A 239 1.49 6.19 1.79
N ILE A 240 0.24 5.80 2.04
CA ILE A 240 -0.98 6.59 1.87
C ILE A 240 -1.20 7.40 3.16
N PRO A 241 -0.98 8.73 3.16
CA PRO A 241 -1.16 9.55 4.36
C PRO A 241 -2.55 9.38 4.96
N THR A 242 -2.63 9.30 6.30
CA THR A 242 -3.83 9.22 7.17
C THR A 242 -4.80 8.05 6.94
N ILE A 243 -5.13 7.75 5.68
CA ILE A 243 -6.02 6.64 5.29
C ILE A 243 -5.37 5.29 5.58
N GLY A 244 -4.04 5.21 5.40
CA GLY A 244 -3.32 3.95 5.51
C GLY A 244 -3.43 3.28 6.87
N SER A 245 -3.14 4.02 7.93
CA SER A 245 -3.30 3.55 9.31
C SER A 245 -4.73 3.10 9.61
N PHE A 246 -5.72 3.90 9.19
CA PHE A 246 -7.12 3.62 9.48
C PHE A 246 -7.59 2.31 8.82
N ILE A 247 -7.25 2.10 7.54
CA ILE A 247 -7.59 0.86 6.84
C ILE A 247 -6.84 -0.33 7.45
N ALA A 248 -5.57 -0.15 7.82
CA ALA A 248 -4.76 -1.21 8.42
C ALA A 248 -5.27 -1.64 9.80
N ALA A 249 -5.83 -0.70 10.57
CA ALA A 249 -6.31 -0.94 11.93
C ALA A 249 -7.55 -1.84 11.96
N ILE A 250 -8.49 -1.67 11.01
CA ILE A 250 -9.78 -2.38 11.02
C ILE A 250 -9.60 -3.90 11.17
N PRO A 251 -8.88 -4.59 10.27
CA PRO A 251 -8.76 -6.04 10.37
C PRO A 251 -7.84 -6.48 11.52
N ALA A 252 -6.84 -5.67 11.91
CA ALA A 252 -6.02 -5.95 13.09
C ALA A 252 -6.85 -5.91 14.40
N LEU A 253 -7.76 -4.94 14.53
CA LEU A 253 -8.70 -4.84 15.64
C LEU A 253 -9.67 -6.02 15.66
N LEU A 254 -10.18 -6.45 14.49
CA LEU A 254 -11.04 -7.63 14.39
C LEU A 254 -10.32 -8.88 14.91
N VAL A 255 -9.08 -9.13 14.49
CA VAL A 255 -8.29 -10.27 14.97
C VAL A 255 -8.01 -10.19 16.48
N THR A 256 -7.77 -8.98 17.01
CA THR A 256 -7.54 -8.74 18.44
C THR A 256 -8.75 -9.12 19.30
N VAL A 257 -9.97 -8.99 18.76
CA VAL A 257 -11.17 -9.45 19.47
C VAL A 257 -11.04 -10.92 19.88
N VAL A 258 -10.56 -11.80 19.00
CA VAL A 258 -10.45 -13.24 19.27
C VAL A 258 -9.18 -13.63 20.01
N SER A 259 -8.06 -12.97 19.76
CA SER A 259 -6.78 -13.33 20.38
C SER A 259 -6.53 -12.62 21.71
N GLY A 260 -7.03 -11.40 21.90
CA GLY A 260 -6.69 -10.53 23.03
C GLY A 260 -7.82 -10.31 24.04
N THR A 261 -7.69 -9.23 24.80
CA THR A 261 -8.63 -8.70 25.80
C THR A 261 -9.18 -7.33 25.38
N PRO A 262 -10.22 -6.78 26.05
CA PRO A 262 -10.69 -5.43 25.77
C PRO A 262 -9.60 -4.35 25.91
N LEU A 263 -8.63 -4.56 26.81
CA LEU A 263 -7.48 -3.66 26.97
C LEU A 263 -6.54 -3.72 25.76
N ASP A 264 -6.26 -4.93 25.27
CA ASP A 264 -5.43 -5.11 24.07
C ASP A 264 -6.04 -4.41 22.87
N LEU A 265 -7.37 -4.37 22.77
CA LEU A 265 -8.07 -3.68 21.69
C LEU A 265 -7.82 -2.16 21.70
N LEU A 266 -7.75 -1.55 22.88
CA LEU A 266 -7.39 -0.13 23.03
C LEU A 266 -5.90 0.10 22.71
N LEU A 267 -5.03 -0.80 23.18
CA LEU A 267 -3.59 -0.72 22.91
C LEU A 267 -3.31 -0.84 21.41
N VAL A 268 -3.93 -1.81 20.73
CA VAL A 268 -3.86 -1.98 19.29
C VAL A 268 -4.38 -0.76 18.56
N GLY A 269 -5.52 -0.21 18.97
CA GLY A 269 -6.06 1.02 18.39
C GLY A 269 -5.11 2.22 18.50
N SER A 270 -4.29 2.27 19.56
CA SER A 270 -3.30 3.34 19.75
C SER A 270 -2.02 3.18 18.92
N LEU A 271 -1.76 2.00 18.36
CA LEU A 271 -0.58 1.72 17.53
C LEU A 271 -0.73 2.21 16.08
N TYR A 272 -1.95 2.46 15.62
CA TYR A 272 -2.28 2.84 14.25
C TYR A 272 -2.59 4.33 14.11
#